data_AF-A0A0D7B457-F1
#
_entry.id   AF-A0A0D7B457-F1
#
_cell.length_a   1.000
_cell.length_b   1.000
_cell.length_c   1.000
_cell.angle_alpha   90.00
_cell.angle_beta   90.00
_cell.angle_gamma   90.00
#
_symmetry.space_group_name_H-M   'P 1'
#
loop_
_entity.id
_entity.type
_entity.pdbx_description
1 polymer ?
#
loop_
_entity_poly.entity_id
_entity_poly.type
_entity_poly.pdbx_seq_one_letter_code
_entity_poly.pdbx_strand_id
1 'polypeptide(L)'
;MSCPDCFRGVAFDTELRGVLTDVEGAYLATPKGETSSTTHAVIVLTDIFGLQLPNAKVLADLYAEQLGCDVWVPDLFGGKAPVTPDAMRLPVRAGDRFSIWEWIKVAFAVLPSAFALYQQRPVVTDVRLKTFLSKLKEKKSYQRLGAVGFCYGGTTAVRFASTDTFSTVVVCHPGKLTEAELHAMKVPCSWVLAEDDLLFPPKNRLAAEAEFAGRVGKDNYVQYEFAEYKGTTHGFAARPNLEFPDIKEGFEGAQAQIVSWFKKTLLA
;
A
#
# COMPACT_ATOMS: atom_id res chain seq x y z
N MET A 1 -24.44 -1.85 4.38
CA MET A 1 -24.92 -0.66 3.62
C MET A 1 -23.77 0.34 3.60
N SER A 2 -23.21 0.58 2.42
CA SER A 2 -22.09 1.49 2.19
C SER A 2 -22.56 2.94 2.26
N CYS A 3 -21.89 3.77 3.07
CA CYS A 3 -22.16 5.20 3.21
C CYS A 3 -21.88 5.92 1.87
N PRO A 4 -22.77 6.81 1.36
CA PRO A 4 -22.61 7.44 0.04
C PRO A 4 -21.49 8.48 -0.09
N ASP A 5 -20.92 8.99 1.02
CA ASP A 5 -20.05 10.18 0.98
C ASP A 5 -18.55 9.96 1.28
N CYS A 6 -18.11 8.71 1.49
CA CYS A 6 -16.82 8.46 2.15
C CYS A 6 -15.54 8.75 1.33
N PHE A 7 -15.57 8.94 0.00
CA PHE A 7 -14.30 9.00 -0.74
C PHE A 7 -14.31 9.87 -2.01
N ARG A 8 -13.90 11.14 -1.86
CA ARG A 8 -13.56 12.04 -2.98
C ARG A 8 -12.05 12.18 -3.10
N GLY A 9 -11.41 11.37 -3.96
CA GLY A 9 -10.19 11.66 -4.75
C GLY A 9 -8.88 12.13 -4.08
N VAL A 10 -8.86 12.58 -2.82
CA VAL A 10 -7.68 13.16 -2.17
C VAL A 10 -7.64 12.80 -0.69
N ALA A 11 -8.77 12.87 0.01
CA ALA A 11 -8.88 12.54 1.43
C ALA A 11 -10.21 11.83 1.73
N PHE A 12 -10.18 10.80 2.58
CA PHE A 12 -11.41 10.16 3.08
C PHE A 12 -12.00 10.98 4.21
N ASP A 13 -13.29 11.34 4.08
CA ASP A 13 -14.03 12.11 5.09
C ASP A 13 -14.72 11.17 6.08
N THR A 14 -13.91 10.38 6.79
CA THR A 14 -14.40 9.39 7.76
C THR A 14 -13.70 9.61 9.09
N GLU A 15 -14.47 9.53 10.17
CA GLU A 15 -13.94 9.63 11.53
C GLU A 15 -12.95 8.50 11.81
N LEU A 16 -11.71 8.88 12.15
CA LEU A 16 -10.63 7.98 12.51
C LEU A 16 -10.91 7.34 13.87
N ARG A 17 -10.76 6.02 13.97
CA ARG A 17 -11.07 5.26 15.19
C ARG A 17 -9.83 4.79 15.94
N GLY A 18 -8.76 4.50 15.22
CA GLY A 18 -7.44 4.27 15.78
C GLY A 18 -6.79 5.53 16.35
N VAL A 19 -5.60 5.36 16.93
CA VAL A 19 -4.86 6.41 17.66
C VAL A 19 -3.44 6.54 17.16
N LEU A 20 -2.88 7.75 17.20
CA LEU A 20 -1.43 7.94 17.04
C LEU A 20 -0.73 7.47 18.31
N THR A 21 0.33 6.69 18.13
CA THR A 21 1.08 6.07 19.23
C THR A 21 2.45 6.71 19.39
N ASP A 22 3.09 6.44 20.52
CA ASP A 22 4.49 6.80 20.79
C ASP A 22 5.49 5.87 20.09
N VAL A 23 5.03 4.85 19.36
CA VAL A 23 5.88 3.94 18.58
C VAL A 23 6.22 4.59 17.24
N GLU A 24 7.24 5.45 17.24
CA GLU A 24 7.69 6.20 16.05
C GLU A 24 6.57 7.03 15.39
N GLY A 25 5.60 7.50 16.16
CA GLY A 25 4.47 8.27 15.63
C GLY A 25 3.51 7.44 14.75
N ALA A 26 3.58 6.11 14.82
CA ALA A 26 2.72 5.23 14.05
C ALA A 26 1.26 5.32 14.49
N TYR A 27 0.35 5.20 13.53
CA TYR A 27 -1.07 5.05 13.80
C TYR A 27 -1.40 3.60 14.10
N LEU A 28 -2.22 3.35 15.11
CA LEU A 28 -2.71 2.03 15.50
C LEU A 28 -4.23 2.01 15.44
N ALA A 29 -4.76 1.12 14.61
CA ALA A 29 -6.16 0.72 14.62
C ALA A 29 -6.30 -0.67 15.28
N THR A 30 -7.20 -0.78 16.25
CA THR A 30 -7.50 -2.05 16.95
C THR A 30 -8.94 -2.49 16.66
N PRO A 31 -9.23 -3.79 16.58
CA PRO A 31 -10.59 -4.28 16.38
C PRO A 31 -11.53 -3.88 17.53
N LYS A 32 -12.82 -3.76 17.26
CA LYS A 32 -13.84 -3.47 18.28
C LYS A 32 -14.18 -4.73 19.08
N GLY A 33 -13.92 -4.71 20.38
CA GLY A 33 -14.27 -5.77 21.35
C GLY A 33 -13.22 -5.87 22.45
N GLU A 34 -13.65 -5.89 23.72
CA GLU A 34 -12.75 -6.05 24.86
C GLU A 34 -12.00 -7.38 24.77
N THR A 35 -10.67 -7.35 24.86
CA THR A 35 -9.75 -8.51 24.88
C THR A 35 -9.56 -9.29 23.57
N SER A 36 -8.98 -8.67 22.54
CA SER A 36 -8.21 -9.43 21.56
C SER A 36 -6.72 -9.16 21.77
N SER A 37 -6.04 -10.03 22.53
CA SER A 37 -4.58 -10.16 22.35
C SER A 37 -4.37 -10.75 20.96
N THR A 38 -4.24 -9.88 19.96
CA THR A 38 -4.08 -10.30 18.57
C THR A 38 -2.67 -10.89 18.42
N THR A 39 -2.58 -12.15 18.01
CA THR A 39 -1.28 -12.80 17.73
C THR A 39 -0.73 -12.40 16.36
N HIS A 40 -1.54 -11.74 15.54
CA HIS A 40 -1.23 -11.30 14.18
C HIS A 40 -1.43 -9.79 14.09
N ALA A 41 -0.65 -9.12 13.23
CA ALA A 41 -0.90 -7.73 12.87
C ALA A 41 -0.62 -7.46 11.40
N VAL A 42 -1.28 -6.44 10.86
CA VAL A 42 -1.05 -5.93 9.50
C VAL A 42 -0.34 -4.59 9.57
N ILE A 43 0.68 -4.41 8.75
CA ILE A 43 1.40 -3.14 8.59
C ILE A 43 0.98 -2.50 7.25
N VAL A 44 0.36 -1.33 7.32
CA VAL A 44 -0.04 -0.53 6.17
C VAL A 44 1.10 0.42 5.79
N LEU A 45 1.76 0.15 4.68
CA LEU A 45 2.84 0.96 4.14
C LEU A 45 2.25 2.03 3.22
N THR A 46 2.40 3.28 3.63
CA THR A 46 1.79 4.45 2.97
C THR A 46 2.36 4.72 1.59
N ASP A 47 1.58 5.45 0.79
CA ASP A 47 2.08 6.05 -0.45
C ASP A 47 2.99 7.26 -0.14
N ILE A 48 3.41 7.96 -1.19
CA ILE A 48 4.40 9.05 -1.11
C ILE A 48 3.94 10.27 -0.28
N PHE A 49 2.66 10.33 0.12
CA PHE A 49 2.12 11.41 0.95
C PHE A 49 2.17 11.09 2.46
N GLY A 50 2.49 9.84 2.83
CA GLY A 50 2.66 9.45 4.23
C GLY A 50 1.40 9.59 5.09
N LEU A 51 1.60 9.82 6.39
CA LEU A 51 0.52 9.98 7.36
C LEU A 51 -0.22 11.33 7.29
N GLN A 52 0.20 12.22 6.39
CA GLN A 52 -0.46 13.52 6.18
C GLN A 52 -1.83 13.34 5.54
N LEU A 53 -1.99 12.32 4.69
CA LEU A 53 -3.30 11.91 4.20
C LEU A 53 -4.00 10.97 5.18
N PRO A 54 -5.30 11.16 5.45
CA PRO A 54 -6.04 10.29 6.36
C PRO A 54 -6.33 8.90 5.76
N ASN A 55 -6.22 8.74 4.44
CA ASN A 55 -6.69 7.55 3.73
C ASN A 55 -6.08 6.25 4.27
N ALA A 56 -4.76 6.22 4.48
CA ALA A 56 -4.11 5.03 5.01
C ALA A 56 -4.57 4.68 6.44
N LYS A 57 -4.95 5.69 7.24
CA LYS A 57 -5.50 5.49 8.60
C LYS A 57 -6.92 4.95 8.53
N VAL A 58 -7.75 5.48 7.64
CA VAL A 58 -9.11 4.96 7.40
C VAL A 58 -9.07 3.53 6.87
N LEU A 59 -8.15 3.22 5.95
CA LEU A 59 -7.94 1.84 5.48
C LEU A 59 -7.47 0.93 6.63
N ALA A 60 -6.61 1.43 7.52
CA ALA A 60 -6.20 0.67 8.70
C ALA A 60 -7.38 0.36 9.63
N ASP A 61 -8.27 1.34 9.88
CA ASP A 61 -9.50 1.13 10.64
C ASP A 61 -10.41 0.07 9.98
N LEU A 62 -10.56 0.14 8.66
CA LEU A 62 -11.33 -0.84 7.88
C LEU A 62 -10.74 -2.25 8.02
N TYR A 63 -9.42 -2.38 7.90
CA TYR A 63 -8.75 -3.67 8.00
C TYR A 63 -8.78 -4.22 9.43
N ALA A 64 -8.62 -3.37 10.44
CA ALA A 64 -8.74 -3.79 11.83
C ALA A 64 -10.13 -4.36 12.13
N GLU A 65 -11.17 -3.70 11.60
CA GLU A 65 -12.55 -4.18 11.71
C GLU A 65 -12.80 -5.49 10.96
N GLN A 66 -12.32 -5.62 9.71
CA GLN A 66 -12.61 -6.79 8.87
C GLN A 66 -11.75 -8.03 9.15
N LEU A 67 -10.53 -7.82 9.66
CA LEU A 67 -9.57 -8.89 9.95
C LEU A 67 -9.57 -9.29 11.42
N GLY A 68 -10.11 -8.45 12.32
CA GLY A 68 -10.09 -8.73 13.74
C GLY A 68 -8.67 -8.74 14.34
N CYS A 69 -7.73 -8.00 13.74
CA CYS A 69 -6.34 -7.94 14.18
C CYS A 69 -5.85 -6.49 14.29
N ASP A 70 -4.72 -6.28 14.97
CA ASP A 70 -4.11 -4.96 15.05
C ASP A 70 -3.60 -4.53 13.69
N VAL A 71 -3.82 -3.26 13.34
CA VAL A 71 -3.32 -2.68 12.10
C VAL A 71 -2.54 -1.42 12.39
N TRP A 72 -1.28 -1.40 11.92
CA TRP A 72 -0.34 -0.32 12.15
C TRP A 72 -0.05 0.43 10.86
N VAL A 73 -0.02 1.75 10.92
CA VAL A 73 0.46 2.61 9.83
C VAL A 73 1.72 3.34 10.32
N PRO A 74 2.93 2.84 10.03
CA PRO A 74 4.17 3.50 10.42
C PRO A 74 4.40 4.80 9.64
N ASP A 75 5.08 5.74 10.28
CA ASP A 75 5.56 6.95 9.61
C ASP A 75 6.85 6.65 8.83
N LEU A 76 6.70 6.29 7.56
CA LEU A 76 7.83 6.00 6.68
C LEU A 76 8.76 7.20 6.45
N PHE A 77 8.25 8.43 6.62
CA PHE A 77 8.93 9.66 6.21
C PHE A 77 9.37 10.54 7.40
N GLY A 78 9.01 10.17 8.63
CA GLY A 78 9.36 10.92 9.84
C GLY A 78 8.78 12.33 9.84
N GLY A 79 7.50 12.46 9.53
CA GLY A 79 6.73 13.70 9.44
C GLY A 79 7.00 14.51 8.17
N LYS A 80 7.99 14.12 7.36
CA LYS A 80 8.45 14.86 6.18
C LYS A 80 8.09 14.15 4.89
N ALA A 81 6.79 13.97 4.64
CA ALA A 81 6.33 13.38 3.39
C ALA A 81 6.92 14.17 2.20
N PRO A 82 7.50 13.48 1.20
CA PRO A 82 8.27 14.14 0.16
C PRO A 82 7.43 14.95 -0.82
N VAL A 83 6.15 14.62 -0.98
CA VAL A 83 5.24 15.28 -1.93
C VAL A 83 3.94 15.61 -1.21
N THR A 84 3.31 16.73 -1.57
CA THR A 84 1.96 17.08 -1.11
C THR A 84 0.93 16.60 -2.13
N PRO A 85 -0.30 16.24 -1.70
CA PRO A 85 -1.34 15.71 -2.59
C PRO A 85 -1.62 16.61 -3.80
N ASP A 86 -1.59 17.93 -3.61
CA ASP A 86 -1.83 18.92 -4.68
C ASP A 86 -0.72 18.96 -5.73
N ALA A 87 0.51 18.58 -5.37
CA ALA A 87 1.67 18.66 -6.25
C ALA A 87 1.75 17.51 -7.26
N MET A 88 1.07 16.38 -7.01
CA MET A 88 1.10 15.20 -7.87
C MET A 88 -0.30 14.87 -8.38
N ARG A 89 -0.71 15.58 -9.43
CA ARG A 89 -1.92 15.27 -10.21
C ARG A 89 -1.56 14.25 -11.29
N LEU A 90 -2.24 13.11 -11.27
CA LEU A 90 -2.09 12.04 -12.24
C LEU A 90 -3.42 11.82 -12.99
N PRO A 91 -3.40 11.11 -14.14
CA PRO A 91 -4.62 10.69 -14.82
C PRO A 91 -5.57 9.99 -13.85
N VAL A 92 -6.84 10.38 -13.89
CA VAL A 92 -7.84 9.93 -12.92
C VAL A 92 -8.43 8.59 -13.36
N ARG A 93 -8.62 8.41 -14.67
CA ARG A 93 -9.28 7.23 -15.24
C ARG A 93 -8.41 6.58 -16.32
N ALA A 94 -8.55 5.27 -16.47
CA ALA A 94 -7.84 4.54 -17.52
C ALA A 94 -8.21 5.10 -18.91
N GLY A 95 -7.21 5.26 -19.77
CA GLY A 95 -7.39 5.88 -21.09
C GLY A 95 -7.30 7.40 -21.09
N ASP A 96 -7.30 8.08 -19.94
CA ASP A 96 -7.01 9.51 -19.87
C ASP A 96 -5.59 9.77 -20.38
N ARG A 97 -5.42 10.81 -21.20
CA ARG A 97 -4.13 11.20 -21.75
C ARG A 97 -3.82 12.62 -21.33
N PHE A 98 -2.82 12.77 -20.48
CA PHE A 98 -2.27 14.08 -20.17
C PHE A 98 -1.60 14.68 -21.41
N SER A 99 -1.92 15.93 -21.68
CA SER A 99 -1.22 16.75 -22.65
C SER A 99 0.22 17.00 -22.22
N ILE A 100 1.09 17.37 -23.18
CA ILE A 100 2.47 17.76 -22.91
C ILE A 100 2.52 18.91 -21.88
N TRP A 101 1.59 19.85 -21.96
CA TRP A 101 1.49 20.96 -21.01
C TRP A 101 1.13 20.51 -19.59
N GLU A 102 0.26 19.53 -19.43
CA GLU A 102 -0.06 18.95 -18.12
C GLU A 102 1.14 18.19 -17.54
N TRP A 103 1.86 17.44 -18.37
CA TRP A 103 3.11 16.80 -17.96
C TRP A 103 4.17 17.82 -17.50
N ILE A 104 4.30 18.94 -18.22
CA ILE A 104 5.18 20.04 -17.83
C ILE A 104 4.74 20.61 -16.47
N LYS A 105 3.44 20.85 -16.26
CA LYS A 105 2.91 21.35 -14.97
C LYS A 105 3.21 20.39 -13.83
N VAL A 106 3.01 19.09 -14.02
CA VAL A 106 3.34 18.06 -13.01
C VAL A 106 4.84 18.07 -12.71
N ALA A 107 5.69 18.12 -13.74
CA ALA A 107 7.14 18.18 -13.55
C ALA A 107 7.57 19.41 -12.75
N PHE A 108 7.05 20.61 -13.08
CA PHE A 108 7.33 21.83 -12.32
C PHE A 108 6.80 21.78 -10.88
N ALA A 109 5.63 21.16 -10.64
CA ALA A 109 5.06 21.02 -9.31
C ALA A 109 5.86 20.04 -8.42
N VAL A 110 6.42 18.99 -9.01
CA VAL A 110 7.23 17.97 -8.29
C VAL A 110 8.70 18.38 -8.16
N LEU A 111 9.21 19.27 -9.02
CA LEU A 111 10.63 19.68 -9.02
C LEU A 111 11.12 20.20 -7.65
N PRO A 112 10.39 21.06 -6.91
CA PRO A 112 10.79 21.48 -5.56
C PRO A 112 10.92 20.32 -4.57
N SER A 113 10.16 19.23 -4.78
CA SER A 113 10.20 18.01 -3.98
C SER A 113 11.40 17.12 -4.29
N ALA A 114 12.22 17.38 -5.32
CA ALA A 114 13.32 16.50 -5.71
C ALA A 114 14.31 16.23 -4.56
N PHE A 115 14.66 17.27 -3.80
CA PHE A 115 15.53 17.12 -2.63
C PHE A 115 14.85 16.30 -1.52
N ALA A 116 13.56 16.54 -1.27
CA ALA A 116 12.80 15.76 -0.30
C ALA A 116 12.68 14.28 -0.72
N LEU A 117 12.42 14.00 -2.00
CA LEU A 117 12.40 12.65 -2.58
C LEU A 117 13.75 11.94 -2.38
N TYR A 118 14.86 12.63 -2.58
CA TYR A 118 16.19 12.06 -2.33
C TYR A 118 16.45 11.76 -0.84
N GLN A 119 16.02 12.66 0.06
CA GLN A 119 16.09 12.43 1.50
C GLN A 119 15.21 11.26 1.95
N GLN A 120 14.13 11.00 1.22
CA GLN A 120 13.17 9.92 1.46
C GLN A 120 13.36 8.73 0.51
N ARG A 121 14.58 8.50 0.02
CA ARG A 121 14.91 7.34 -0.83
C ARG A 121 14.77 6.03 -0.06
N PRO A 122 14.58 4.89 -0.74
CA PRO A 122 14.34 3.58 -0.12
C PRO A 122 15.29 3.22 1.02
N VAL A 123 16.60 3.44 0.86
CA VAL A 123 17.60 3.14 1.90
C VAL A 123 17.30 3.85 3.23
N VAL A 124 16.74 5.07 3.19
CA VAL A 124 16.41 5.85 4.38
C VAL A 124 15.10 5.38 4.99
N THR A 125 14.05 5.21 4.19
CA THR A 125 12.74 4.78 4.68
C THR A 125 12.75 3.34 5.19
N ASP A 126 13.56 2.48 4.58
CA ASP A 126 13.71 1.07 4.99
C ASP A 126 14.38 0.97 6.36
N VAL A 127 15.33 1.87 6.67
CA VAL A 127 15.91 1.97 8.03
C VAL A 127 14.84 2.40 9.02
N ARG A 128 14.00 3.41 8.71
CA ARG A 128 12.92 3.83 9.60
C ARG A 128 11.90 2.72 9.84
N LEU A 129 11.50 2.01 8.78
CA LEU A 129 10.59 0.88 8.91
C LEU A 129 11.19 -0.24 9.79
N LYS A 130 12.48 -0.56 9.62
CA LYS A 130 13.19 -1.52 10.49
C LYS A 130 13.21 -1.06 11.95
N THR A 131 13.49 0.22 12.20
CA THR A 131 13.45 0.79 13.57
C THR A 131 12.06 0.67 14.17
N PHE A 132 11.01 1.04 13.44
CA PHE A 132 9.63 0.89 13.87
C PHE A 132 9.31 -0.57 14.22
N LEU A 133 9.65 -1.52 13.34
CA LEU A 133 9.38 -2.94 13.55
C LEU A 133 10.15 -3.50 14.76
N SER A 134 11.38 -3.05 15.00
CA SER A 134 12.14 -3.41 16.21
C SER A 134 11.43 -2.96 17.48
N LYS A 135 11.04 -1.68 17.54
CA LYS A 135 10.30 -1.11 18.68
C LYS A 135 8.92 -1.76 18.85
N LEU A 136 8.25 -2.08 17.75
CA LEU A 136 6.98 -2.78 17.78
C LEU A 136 7.13 -4.15 18.44
N LYS A 137 8.18 -4.90 18.10
CA LYS A 137 8.48 -6.21 18.68
C LYS A 137 8.77 -6.15 20.18
N GLU A 138 9.40 -5.06 20.65
CA GLU A 138 9.65 -4.83 22.08
C GLU A 138 8.36 -4.58 22.87
N LYS A 139 7.37 -3.91 22.25
CA LYS A 139 6.10 -3.55 22.92
C LYS A 139 5.01 -4.60 22.77
N LYS A 140 4.96 -5.30 21.63
CA LYS A 140 3.93 -6.29 21.31
C LYS A 140 4.56 -7.50 20.64
N SER A 141 4.23 -8.68 21.16
CA SER A 141 4.71 -9.95 20.64
C SER A 141 3.70 -10.53 19.64
N TYR A 142 3.83 -10.14 18.37
CA TYR A 142 3.09 -10.78 17.28
C TYR A 142 3.85 -12.02 16.79
N GLN A 143 3.11 -13.10 16.53
CA GLN A 143 3.64 -14.32 15.92
C GLN A 143 3.91 -14.13 14.44
N ARG A 144 3.03 -13.41 13.73
CA ARG A 144 3.20 -13.10 12.31
C ARG A 144 2.76 -11.68 12.00
N LEU A 145 3.48 -11.07 11.06
CA LEU A 145 3.13 -9.78 10.48
C LEU A 145 2.77 -9.97 9.01
N GLY A 146 1.69 -9.34 8.57
CA GLY A 146 1.41 -9.10 7.15
C GLY A 146 1.71 -7.65 6.80
N ALA A 147 1.96 -7.36 5.52
CA ALA A 147 2.07 -5.97 5.06
C ALA A 147 1.21 -5.72 3.83
N VAL A 148 0.52 -4.58 3.79
CA VAL A 148 -0.12 -4.06 2.57
C VAL A 148 0.54 -2.73 2.24
N GLY A 149 0.98 -2.58 0.99
CA GLY A 149 1.70 -1.38 0.57
C GLY A 149 1.06 -0.72 -0.64
N PHE A 150 0.96 0.61 -0.59
CA PHE A 150 0.39 1.43 -1.67
C PHE A 150 1.47 2.28 -2.35
N CYS A 151 1.59 2.24 -3.68
CA CYS A 151 2.57 3.05 -4.42
C CYS A 151 4.00 2.86 -3.88
N TYR A 152 4.56 3.88 -3.23
CA TYR A 152 5.85 3.83 -2.54
C TYR A 152 5.90 2.70 -1.51
N GLY A 153 4.83 2.55 -0.72
CA GLY A 153 4.64 1.46 0.21
C GLY A 153 4.55 0.10 -0.47
N GLY A 154 3.99 0.03 -1.69
CA GLY A 154 3.94 -1.20 -2.49
C GLY A 154 5.33 -1.67 -2.91
N THR A 155 6.16 -0.75 -3.42
CA THR A 155 7.57 -1.03 -3.70
C THR A 155 8.33 -1.42 -2.43
N THR A 156 7.99 -0.81 -1.29
CA THR A 156 8.58 -1.17 0.01
C THR A 156 8.17 -2.57 0.45
N ALA A 157 6.90 -2.96 0.26
CA ALA A 157 6.42 -4.31 0.53
C ALA A 157 7.19 -5.35 -0.30
N VAL A 158 7.45 -5.07 -1.59
CA VAL A 158 8.28 -5.94 -2.46
C VAL A 158 9.70 -6.11 -1.90
N ARG A 159 10.37 -5.02 -1.50
CA ARG A 159 11.72 -5.10 -0.92
C ARG A 159 11.73 -5.93 0.37
N PHE A 160 10.74 -5.74 1.25
CA PHE A 160 10.64 -6.50 2.50
C PHE A 160 10.10 -7.92 2.31
N ALA A 161 9.45 -8.23 1.19
CA ALA A 161 9.06 -9.59 0.84
C ALA A 161 10.27 -10.49 0.49
N SER A 162 11.46 -9.92 0.32
CA SER A 162 12.72 -10.68 0.22
C SER A 162 13.32 -11.07 1.58
N THR A 163 12.78 -10.56 2.69
CA THR A 163 13.22 -10.85 4.05
C THR A 163 12.19 -11.73 4.79
N ASP A 164 12.52 -12.16 6.01
CA ASP A 164 11.60 -12.92 6.88
C ASP A 164 10.77 -11.99 7.80
N THR A 165 10.71 -10.70 7.46
CA THR A 165 10.05 -9.68 8.29
C THR A 165 8.53 -9.79 8.22
N PHE A 166 7.98 -10.01 7.02
CA PHE A 166 6.55 -10.20 6.81
C PHE A 166 6.31 -11.63 6.35
N SER A 167 5.27 -12.26 6.89
CA SER A 167 4.87 -13.61 6.49
C SER A 167 4.05 -13.65 5.21
N THR A 168 3.50 -12.51 4.80
CA THR A 168 2.77 -12.33 3.54
C THR A 168 2.65 -10.83 3.22
N VAL A 169 2.54 -10.50 1.93
CA VAL A 169 2.39 -9.11 1.48
C VAL A 169 1.24 -8.92 0.50
N VAL A 170 0.68 -7.72 0.46
CA VAL A 170 -0.21 -7.24 -0.61
C VAL A 170 0.42 -5.99 -1.24
N VAL A 171 0.61 -6.01 -2.54
CA VAL A 171 1.30 -4.97 -3.32
C VAL A 171 0.26 -4.25 -4.17
N CYS A 172 -0.05 -3.01 -3.80
CA CYS A 172 -1.04 -2.17 -4.47
C CYS A 172 -0.36 -1.11 -5.34
N HIS A 173 -0.61 -1.17 -6.66
CA HIS A 173 -0.12 -0.22 -7.68
C HIS A 173 1.29 0.29 -7.37
N PRO A 174 2.32 -0.57 -7.37
CA PRO A 174 3.65 -0.21 -6.89
C PRO A 174 4.29 0.86 -7.78
N GLY A 175 5.33 1.51 -7.25
CA GLY A 175 6.26 2.24 -8.11
C GLY A 175 7.06 1.30 -9.02
N LYS A 176 8.07 1.86 -9.70
CA LYS A 176 8.99 1.07 -10.53
C LYS A 176 9.71 0.03 -9.68
N LEU A 177 9.81 -1.19 -10.22
CA LEU A 177 10.51 -2.32 -9.64
C LEU A 177 11.58 -2.82 -10.59
N THR A 178 12.64 -3.40 -10.03
CA THR A 178 13.65 -4.14 -10.78
C THR A 178 13.31 -5.64 -10.82
N GLU A 179 13.81 -6.34 -11.84
CA GLU A 179 13.68 -7.80 -11.93
C GLU A 179 14.32 -8.50 -10.72
N ALA A 180 15.44 -7.97 -10.23
CA ALA A 180 16.12 -8.50 -9.04
C ALA A 180 15.24 -8.42 -7.78
N GLU A 181 14.50 -7.32 -7.59
CA GLU A 181 13.56 -7.17 -6.48
C GLU A 181 12.41 -8.19 -6.56
N LEU A 182 11.84 -8.41 -7.75
CA LEU A 182 10.81 -9.42 -7.97
C LEU A 182 11.35 -10.83 -7.72
N HIS A 183 12.53 -11.14 -8.26
CA HIS A 183 13.18 -12.44 -8.10
C HIS A 183 13.46 -12.77 -6.63
N ALA A 184 13.86 -11.77 -5.86
CA ALA A 184 14.20 -11.93 -4.45
C ALA A 184 13.00 -12.18 -3.52
N MET A 185 11.76 -11.91 -3.97
CA MET A 185 10.57 -12.15 -3.14
C MET A 185 10.42 -13.63 -2.78
N LYS A 186 10.26 -13.92 -1.49
CA LYS A 186 10.22 -15.28 -0.94
C LYS A 186 9.02 -15.55 -0.02
N VAL A 187 8.05 -14.65 0.01
CA VAL A 187 6.84 -14.77 0.83
C VAL A 187 5.58 -14.69 -0.03
N PRO A 188 4.46 -15.29 0.40
CA PRO A 188 3.20 -15.20 -0.32
C PRO A 188 2.79 -13.74 -0.62
N CYS A 189 2.37 -13.46 -1.85
CA CYS A 189 2.04 -12.11 -2.29
C CYS A 189 0.74 -11.99 -3.11
N SER A 190 -0.04 -10.95 -2.84
CA SER A 190 -1.18 -10.55 -3.68
C SER A 190 -0.88 -9.23 -4.39
N TRP A 191 -1.18 -9.14 -5.68
CA TRP A 191 -0.94 -7.96 -6.51
C TRP A 191 -2.26 -7.32 -6.92
N VAL A 192 -2.46 -6.09 -6.47
CA VAL A 192 -3.64 -5.25 -6.70
C VAL A 192 -3.25 -4.16 -7.69
N LEU A 193 -3.58 -4.35 -8.97
CA LEU A 193 -3.00 -3.59 -10.08
C LEU A 193 -4.05 -2.76 -10.83
N ALA A 194 -3.62 -1.59 -11.28
CA ALA A 194 -4.43 -0.72 -12.12
C ALA A 194 -4.32 -1.11 -13.59
N GLU A 195 -5.36 -0.81 -14.39
CA GLU A 195 -5.36 -1.03 -15.84
C GLU A 195 -4.33 -0.11 -16.55
N ASP A 196 -4.35 1.19 -16.23
CA ASP A 196 -3.47 2.19 -16.85
C ASP A 196 -2.56 2.83 -15.78
N ASP A 197 -1.44 2.17 -15.50
CA ASP A 197 -0.47 2.59 -14.49
C ASP A 197 0.82 3.14 -15.12
N LEU A 198 1.09 4.42 -14.88
CA LEU A 198 2.27 5.11 -15.40
C LEU A 198 3.59 4.68 -14.73
N LEU A 199 3.53 4.16 -13.50
CA LEU A 199 4.70 3.75 -12.72
C LEU A 199 4.94 2.23 -12.82
N PHE A 200 3.88 1.45 -13.03
CA PHE A 200 3.93 0.00 -13.19
C PHE A 200 3.10 -0.46 -14.40
N PRO A 201 3.51 -0.12 -15.64
CA PRO A 201 2.71 -0.32 -16.84
C PRO A 201 2.45 -1.81 -17.14
N PRO A 202 1.49 -2.13 -18.03
CA PRO A 202 1.10 -3.51 -18.34
C PRO A 202 2.27 -4.45 -18.68
N LYS A 203 3.30 -3.94 -19.36
CA LYS A 203 4.52 -4.72 -19.65
C LYS A 203 5.21 -5.21 -18.37
N ASN A 204 5.34 -4.35 -17.37
CA ASN A 204 5.99 -4.68 -16.10
C ASN A 204 5.10 -5.62 -15.27
N ARG A 205 3.78 -5.40 -15.28
CA ARG A 205 2.82 -6.32 -14.68
C ARG A 205 2.94 -7.73 -15.26
N LEU A 206 2.88 -7.85 -16.58
CA LEU A 206 2.97 -9.15 -17.26
C LEU A 206 4.31 -9.84 -17.00
N ALA A 207 5.41 -9.08 -16.92
CA ALA A 207 6.72 -9.62 -16.56
C ALA A 207 6.73 -10.15 -15.11
N ALA A 208 6.15 -9.41 -14.15
CA ALA A 208 6.03 -9.86 -12.78
C ALA A 208 5.15 -11.12 -12.66
N GLU A 209 4.00 -11.15 -13.33
CA GLU A 209 3.12 -12.31 -13.34
C GLU A 209 3.80 -13.55 -13.94
N ALA A 210 4.55 -13.37 -15.03
CA ALA A 210 5.35 -14.43 -15.63
C ALA A 210 6.47 -14.94 -14.71
N GLU A 211 7.12 -14.07 -13.94
CA GLU A 211 8.12 -14.47 -12.94
C GLU A 211 7.51 -15.41 -11.89
N PHE A 212 6.35 -15.06 -11.31
CA PHE A 212 5.69 -15.92 -10.32
C PHE A 212 5.10 -17.20 -10.92
N ALA A 213 4.50 -17.12 -12.11
CA ALA A 213 4.03 -18.30 -12.85
C ALA A 213 5.18 -19.27 -13.15
N GLY A 214 6.36 -18.74 -13.48
CA GLY A 214 7.57 -19.51 -13.71
C GLY A 214 8.09 -20.26 -12.49
N ARG A 215 7.61 -19.96 -11.27
CA ARG A 215 7.99 -20.65 -10.02
C ARG A 215 7.07 -21.81 -9.65
N VAL A 216 5.90 -21.94 -10.29
CA VAL A 216 4.95 -23.01 -9.98
C VAL A 216 5.62 -24.38 -10.12
N GLY A 217 5.58 -25.17 -9.05
CA GLY A 217 6.21 -26.50 -9.00
C GLY A 217 7.72 -26.50 -8.74
N LYS A 218 8.34 -25.35 -8.44
CA LYS A 218 9.76 -25.22 -8.08
C LYS A 218 9.94 -24.95 -6.59
N ASP A 219 11.16 -25.14 -6.09
CA ASP A 219 11.50 -24.96 -4.67
C ASP A 219 11.29 -23.52 -4.18
N ASN A 220 11.40 -22.54 -5.07
CA ASN A 220 11.16 -21.12 -4.76
C ASN A 220 9.70 -20.68 -4.99
N TYR A 221 8.77 -21.62 -5.13
CA TYR A 221 7.35 -21.33 -5.22
C TYR A 221 6.84 -20.64 -3.95
N VAL A 222 6.06 -19.58 -4.14
CA VAL A 222 5.27 -18.93 -3.09
C VAL A 222 3.83 -18.81 -3.58
N GLN A 223 2.85 -18.86 -2.68
CA GLN A 223 1.47 -18.61 -3.08
C GLN A 223 1.34 -17.16 -3.59
N TYR A 224 0.72 -16.97 -4.75
CA TYR A 224 0.53 -15.64 -5.32
C TYR A 224 -0.83 -15.47 -5.98
N GLU A 225 -1.27 -14.22 -6.14
CA GLU A 225 -2.40 -13.85 -7.00
C GLU A 225 -2.16 -12.47 -7.64
N PHE A 226 -2.70 -12.28 -8.84
CA PHE A 226 -2.69 -11.01 -9.55
C PHE A 226 -4.13 -10.65 -9.93
N ALA A 227 -4.52 -9.40 -9.67
CA ALA A 227 -5.78 -8.85 -10.16
C ALA A 227 -5.54 -7.47 -10.75
N GLU A 228 -6.07 -7.26 -11.95
CA GLU A 228 -6.13 -5.96 -12.61
C GLU A 228 -7.56 -5.44 -12.55
N TYR A 229 -7.71 -4.17 -12.15
CA TYR A 229 -9.03 -3.52 -12.03
C TYR A 229 -9.23 -2.51 -13.17
N LYS A 230 -10.29 -2.72 -13.97
CA LYS A 230 -10.59 -1.88 -15.14
C LYS A 230 -11.02 -0.46 -14.75
N GLY A 231 -10.75 0.50 -15.63
CA GLY A 231 -11.07 1.92 -15.43
C GLY A 231 -10.11 2.63 -14.47
N THR A 232 -9.21 1.91 -13.80
CA THR A 232 -8.37 2.45 -12.73
C THR A 232 -6.97 2.87 -13.20
N THR A 233 -6.40 3.83 -12.49
CA THR A 233 -5.03 4.32 -12.68
C THR A 233 -4.22 4.21 -11.39
N HIS A 234 -2.96 4.62 -11.45
CA HIS A 234 -2.05 4.60 -10.31
C HIS A 234 -2.65 5.33 -9.09
N GLY A 235 -2.66 4.66 -7.94
CA GLY A 235 -3.20 5.21 -6.69
C GLY A 235 -4.65 4.81 -6.38
N PHE A 236 -5.36 4.13 -7.29
CA PHE A 236 -6.79 3.82 -7.11
C PHE A 236 -7.11 3.06 -5.81
N ALA A 237 -6.22 2.18 -5.34
CA ALA A 237 -6.45 1.37 -4.15
C ALA A 237 -6.26 2.14 -2.83
N ALA A 238 -5.71 3.35 -2.87
CA ALA A 238 -5.50 4.22 -1.70
C ALA A 238 -6.25 5.55 -1.80
N ARG A 239 -6.37 6.10 -3.01
CA ARG A 239 -6.92 7.43 -3.29
C ARG A 239 -7.84 7.38 -4.52
N PRO A 240 -8.93 6.58 -4.47
CA PRO A 240 -9.86 6.47 -5.58
C PRO A 240 -10.62 7.79 -5.78
N ASN A 241 -10.92 8.12 -7.04
CA ASN A 241 -11.99 9.06 -7.35
C ASN A 241 -13.31 8.28 -7.53
N LEU A 242 -14.15 8.25 -6.50
CA LEU A 242 -15.41 7.47 -6.53
C LEU A 242 -16.55 8.14 -7.27
N GLU A 243 -16.35 9.33 -7.84
CA GLU A 243 -17.33 9.91 -8.76
C GLU A 243 -17.49 9.05 -10.02
N PHE A 244 -16.48 8.24 -10.34
CA PHE A 244 -16.50 7.30 -11.45
C PHE A 244 -16.88 5.89 -10.96
N PRO A 245 -18.00 5.30 -11.45
CA PRO A 245 -18.47 4.00 -10.99
C PRO A 245 -17.49 2.84 -11.18
N ASP A 246 -16.75 2.84 -12.28
CA ASP A 246 -15.71 1.84 -12.58
C ASP A 246 -14.51 1.93 -11.61
N ILE A 247 -14.09 3.15 -11.27
CA ILE A 247 -13.05 3.35 -10.24
C ILE A 247 -13.55 2.90 -8.87
N LYS A 248 -14.81 3.17 -8.55
CA LYS A 248 -15.42 2.71 -7.30
C LYS A 248 -15.46 1.19 -7.21
N GLU A 249 -15.92 0.52 -8.26
CA GLU A 249 -15.92 -0.94 -8.33
C GLU A 249 -14.50 -1.50 -8.19
N GLY A 250 -13.53 -0.89 -8.89
CA GLY A 250 -12.12 -1.26 -8.78
C GLY A 250 -11.56 -1.11 -7.36
N PHE A 251 -11.88 0.00 -6.68
CA PHE A 251 -11.47 0.22 -5.30
C PHE A 251 -12.10 -0.78 -4.34
N GLU A 252 -13.41 -1.00 -4.43
CA GLU A 252 -14.13 -1.96 -3.58
C GLU A 252 -13.58 -3.39 -3.79
N GLY A 253 -13.32 -3.77 -5.04
CA GLY A 253 -12.67 -5.04 -5.38
C GLY A 253 -11.26 -5.15 -4.80
N ALA A 254 -10.44 -4.11 -4.91
CA ALA A 254 -9.12 -4.07 -4.31
C ALA A 254 -9.17 -4.27 -2.78
N GLN A 255 -10.09 -3.61 -2.08
CA GLN A 255 -10.23 -3.80 -0.63
C GLN A 255 -10.67 -5.23 -0.27
N ALA A 256 -11.59 -5.80 -1.05
CA ALA A 256 -12.04 -7.18 -0.87
C ALA A 256 -10.90 -8.19 -1.08
N GLN A 257 -10.07 -7.99 -2.10
CA GLN A 257 -8.89 -8.82 -2.37
C GLN A 257 -7.89 -8.75 -1.20
N ILE A 258 -7.55 -7.54 -0.72
CA ILE A 258 -6.61 -7.35 0.40
C ILE A 258 -7.09 -8.14 1.64
N VAL A 259 -8.37 -7.99 2.01
CA VAL A 259 -8.94 -8.66 3.18
C VAL A 259 -9.00 -10.17 2.99
N SER A 260 -9.46 -10.63 1.82
CA SER A 260 -9.52 -12.06 1.49
C SER A 260 -8.14 -12.71 1.55
N TRP A 261 -7.13 -12.02 1.02
CA TRP A 261 -5.76 -12.50 1.03
C TRP A 261 -5.25 -12.68 2.46
N PHE A 262 -5.35 -11.67 3.32
CA PHE A 262 -4.87 -11.79 4.70
C PHE A 262 -5.65 -12.84 5.51
N LYS A 263 -6.96 -12.99 5.29
CA LYS A 263 -7.73 -14.09 5.90
C LYS A 263 -7.15 -15.45 5.51
N LYS A 264 -6.70 -15.61 4.26
CA LYS A 264 -6.14 -16.85 3.72
C LYS A 264 -4.69 -17.11 4.13
N THR A 265 -3.86 -16.07 4.26
CA THR A 265 -2.39 -16.24 4.34
C THR A 265 -1.74 -15.73 5.62
N LEU A 266 -2.44 -14.87 6.38
CA LEU A 266 -1.97 -14.34 7.65
C LEU A 266 -2.73 -14.95 8.84
N LEU A 267 -4.05 -15.08 8.73
CA LEU A 267 -4.93 -15.48 9.84
C LEU A 267 -5.31 -16.97 9.84
N ALA A 268 -5.00 -17.69 8.76
CA ALA A 268 -5.31 -19.11 8.59
C ALA A 268 -4.35 -20.02 9.35
#